data_AF-Q5BZK3-F1
#
_entry.id   AF-Q5BZK3-F1
#
_cell.length_a   1.000
_cell.length_b   1.000
_cell.length_c   1.000
_cell.angle_alpha   90.00
_cell.angle_beta   90.00
_cell.angle_gamma   90.00
#
_symmetry.space_group_name_H-M   'P 1'
#
loop_
_entity.id
_entity.type
_entity.pdbx_description
1 polymer ?
#
loop_
_entity_poly.entity_id
_entity_poly.type
_entity_poly.pdbx_seq_one_letter_code
_entity_poly.pdbx_strand_id
1 'polypeptide(L)'
;MKPDVYNGKPDAIDEFLRNTNIEDNGSGVDWRCIRDPQTGQLVLLSDADLEIVDKSTKGEGITVDSKEGPFETWEEWFTKDVMDMPLTAHPPQKRSFIPSLLDRRRVGRMVHAIKSGWLVPKLPSWALSDPNNVDELRRYGAYMASGNPDLLEPDYEEEPLSFSSFDVST
;
A
#
# COMPACT_ATOMS: atom_id res chain seq x y z
N MET A 1 37.55 42.06 20.82
CA MET A 1 37.85 41.92 22.25
C MET A 1 37.30 40.56 22.67
N LYS A 2 38.11 39.64 23.19
CA LYS A 2 37.57 38.38 23.75
C LYS A 2 37.01 38.73 25.15
N PRO A 3 35.79 38.30 25.52
CA PRO A 3 35.29 38.54 26.87
C PRO A 3 36.18 37.82 27.89
N ASP A 4 36.40 38.48 29.02
CA ASP A 4 37.21 37.96 30.11
C ASP A 4 36.47 36.78 30.77
N VAL A 5 37.09 35.60 30.82
CA VAL A 5 36.45 34.38 31.32
C VAL A 5 36.66 34.32 32.83
N TYR A 6 35.68 34.84 33.58
CA TYR A 6 35.71 34.80 35.04
C TYR A 6 35.35 33.40 35.55
N ASN A 7 36.34 32.66 36.04
CA ASN A 7 36.21 31.24 36.40
C ASN A 7 35.98 31.02 37.92
N GLY A 8 35.59 32.07 38.66
CA GLY A 8 35.37 32.06 40.11
C GLY A 8 33.89 31.94 40.50
N LYS A 9 33.62 31.50 41.74
CA LYS A 9 32.27 31.62 42.32
C LYS A 9 31.90 33.11 42.41
N PRO A 10 30.66 33.52 42.06
CA PRO A 10 30.27 34.91 42.16
C PRO A 10 30.33 35.37 43.63
N ASP A 11 30.82 36.58 43.86
CA ASP A 11 30.89 37.17 45.19
C ASP A 11 29.48 37.53 45.69
N ALA A 12 29.29 37.50 47.01
CA ALA A 12 27.99 37.79 47.64
C ALA A 12 27.47 39.21 47.33
N ILE A 13 28.38 40.13 46.99
CA ILE A 13 28.03 41.50 46.59
C ILE A 13 27.50 41.53 45.15
N ASP A 14 28.09 40.75 44.23
CA ASP A 14 27.62 40.67 42.85
C ASP A 14 26.23 40.03 42.77
N GLU A 15 25.98 39.01 43.59
CA GLU A 15 24.65 38.40 43.75
C GLU A 15 23.63 39.42 44.29
N PHE A 16 24.03 40.22 45.29
CA PHE A 16 23.18 41.27 45.83
C PHE A 16 22.88 42.39 44.82
N LEU A 17 23.86 42.84 44.05
CA LEU A 17 23.69 43.89 43.04
C LEU A 17 22.79 43.45 41.88
N ARG A 18 22.79 42.15 41.54
CA ARG A 18 21.85 41.57 40.57
C ARG A 18 20.42 41.58 41.09
N ASN A 19 20.23 41.22 42.36
CA ASN A 19 18.92 41.20 42.99
C ASN A 19 18.36 42.61 43.30
N THR A 20 19.19 43.68 43.28
CA THR A 20 18.76 45.03 43.71
C THR A 20 18.65 46.10 42.61
N ASN A 21 19.24 45.93 41.42
CA ASN A 21 19.13 46.89 40.30
C ASN A 21 17.77 46.81 39.54
N ILE A 22 16.66 46.62 40.25
CA ILE A 22 15.30 46.44 39.71
C ILE A 22 14.59 47.80 39.57
N GLU A 23 15.11 48.71 38.73
CA GLU A 23 14.43 50.01 38.52
C GLU A 23 13.97 50.28 37.08
N ASP A 24 14.54 49.63 36.06
CA ASP A 24 14.01 49.72 34.69
C ASP A 24 13.23 48.45 34.30
N ASN A 25 11.92 48.49 34.57
CA ASN A 25 10.87 47.57 34.06
C ASN A 25 10.62 46.24 34.83
N GLY A 26 10.53 46.30 36.16
CA GLY A 26 9.48 45.58 36.93
C GLY A 26 9.40 44.04 36.94
N SER A 27 10.32 43.28 36.34
CA SER A 27 10.38 41.83 36.49
C SER A 27 11.83 41.37 36.69
N GLY A 28 12.14 40.76 37.84
CA GLY A 28 13.50 40.33 38.19
C GLY A 28 14.14 39.47 37.09
N VAL A 29 15.31 39.85 36.63
CA VAL A 29 15.99 39.24 35.47
C VAL A 29 16.39 37.77 35.72
N ASP A 30 16.38 37.33 36.98
CA ASP A 30 16.79 35.99 37.40
C ASP A 30 15.96 34.85 36.80
N TRP A 31 14.65 35.03 36.60
CA TRP A 31 13.82 33.97 35.99
C TRP A 31 14.03 33.83 34.47
N ARG A 32 14.64 34.83 33.82
CA ARG A 32 15.04 34.81 32.40
C ARG A 32 16.49 34.38 32.20
N CYS A 33 17.26 34.14 33.27
CA CYS A 33 18.67 33.80 33.17
C CYS A 33 18.90 32.29 33.27
N ILE A 34 19.80 31.78 32.43
CA ILE A 34 20.33 30.41 32.54
C ILE A 34 21.82 30.48 32.82
N ARG A 35 22.31 29.59 33.69
CA ARG A 35 23.74 29.43 33.94
C ARG A 35 24.37 28.53 32.89
N ASP A 36 25.34 29.05 32.16
CA ASP A 36 26.15 28.25 31.24
C ASP A 36 27.08 27.31 32.05
N PRO A 37 27.06 25.98 31.83
CA PRO A 37 27.87 25.02 32.56
C PRO A 37 29.38 25.16 32.33
N GLN A 38 29.81 25.72 31.19
CA GLN A 38 31.25 25.84 30.86
C GLN A 38 31.86 27.11 31.44
N THR A 39 31.15 28.23 31.33
CA THR A 39 31.65 29.54 31.76
C THR A 39 31.18 29.93 33.16
N GLY A 40 30.13 29.27 33.67
CA GLY A 40 29.50 29.62 34.95
C GLY A 40 28.77 30.96 34.93
N GLN A 41 28.75 31.67 33.80
CA GLN A 41 28.10 32.96 33.60
C GLN A 41 26.58 32.77 33.49
N LEU A 42 25.83 33.77 33.96
CA LEU A 42 24.39 33.86 33.71
C LEU A 42 24.16 34.53 32.36
N VAL A 43 23.52 33.80 31.45
CA VAL A 43 23.13 34.26 30.12
C VAL A 43 21.65 34.63 30.18
N LEU A 44 21.34 35.86 29.74
CA LEU A 44 19.96 36.35 29.63
C LEU A 44 19.31 35.75 28.37
N LEU A 45 18.17 35.11 28.54
CA LEU A 45 17.39 34.56 27.43
C LEU A 45 16.62 35.64 26.68
N SER A 46 16.65 35.57 25.35
CA SER A 46 15.81 36.42 24.51
C SER A 46 14.35 35.95 24.53
N ASP A 47 13.44 36.79 24.03
CA ASP A 47 12.02 36.43 23.94
C ASP A 47 11.79 35.23 23.02
N ALA A 48 12.57 35.11 21.94
CA ALA A 48 12.53 33.94 21.05
C ALA A 48 12.97 32.65 21.78
N ASP A 49 13.97 32.74 22.66
CA ASP A 49 14.43 31.59 23.44
C ASP A 49 13.37 31.14 24.46
N LEU A 50 12.62 32.08 25.04
CA LEU A 50 11.53 31.76 25.97
C LEU A 50 10.36 31.08 25.27
N GLU A 51 10.02 31.47 24.04
CA GLU A 51 9.01 30.78 23.24
C GLU A 51 9.40 29.32 22.94
N ILE A 52 10.70 29.06 22.71
CA ILE A 52 11.22 27.70 22.53
C ILE A 52 11.03 26.87 23.80
N VAL A 53 11.37 27.43 24.95
CA VAL A 53 11.22 26.75 26.25
C VAL A 53 9.75 26.44 26.50
N ASP A 54 8.84 27.40 26.32
CA ASP A 54 7.41 27.19 26.54
C ASP A 54 6.84 26.09 25.62
N LYS A 55 7.12 26.15 24.30
CA LYS A 55 6.73 25.10 23.35
C LYS A 55 7.30 23.73 23.72
N SER A 56 8.59 23.68 24.08
CA SER A 56 9.26 22.44 24.50
C SER A 56 8.62 21.84 25.75
N THR A 57 8.21 22.66 26.73
CA THR A 57 7.54 22.15 27.95
C THR A 57 6.15 21.61 27.69
N LYS A 58 5.44 22.18 26.70
CA LYS A 58 4.12 21.72 26.25
C LYS A 58 4.19 20.48 25.34
N GLY A 59 5.39 20.09 24.90
CA GLY A 59 5.58 19.02 23.92
C GLY A 59 5.18 19.43 22.50
N GLU A 60 5.09 20.73 22.23
CA GLU A 60 4.86 21.26 20.90
C GLU A 60 6.19 21.29 20.11
N GLY A 61 6.12 20.99 18.82
CA GLY A 61 7.30 21.03 17.95
C GLY A 61 7.93 22.43 17.90
N ILE A 62 9.25 22.49 18.01
CA ILE A 62 10.01 23.74 17.96
C ILE A 62 10.16 24.17 16.49
N THR A 63 9.16 24.89 15.96
CA THR A 63 9.15 25.41 14.57
C THR A 63 9.59 26.87 14.51
N VAL A 64 10.78 27.17 15.06
CA VAL A 64 11.27 28.56 15.16
C VAL A 64 11.66 29.13 13.80
N ASP A 65 12.11 28.28 12.87
CA ASP A 65 12.64 28.69 11.57
C ASP A 65 11.88 28.06 10.38
N SER A 66 11.13 26.98 10.62
CA SER A 66 10.30 26.35 9.59
C SER A 66 8.99 27.11 9.44
N LYS A 67 8.88 27.92 8.38
CA LYS A 67 7.60 28.47 7.89
C LYS A 67 6.61 27.36 7.50
N GLU A 68 7.14 26.18 7.25
CA GLU A 68 6.42 24.95 6.95
C GLU A 68 6.04 24.30 8.29
N GLY A 69 4.76 23.99 8.47
CA GLY A 69 4.25 23.42 9.71
C GLY A 69 4.84 22.03 10.03
N PRO A 70 4.32 21.34 11.06
CA PRO A 70 4.88 20.06 11.54
C PRO A 70 4.89 18.92 10.51
N PHE A 71 4.09 19.03 9.45
CA PHE A 71 3.93 18.02 8.42
C PHE A 71 4.35 18.60 7.08
N GLU A 72 5.51 18.15 6.59
CA GLU A 72 5.95 18.45 5.24
C GLU A 72 5.11 17.70 4.22
N THR A 73 4.95 18.30 3.03
CA THR A 73 4.28 17.62 1.92
C THR A 73 5.18 16.53 1.36
N TRP A 74 4.59 15.37 1.06
CA TRP A 74 5.33 14.27 0.43
C TRP A 74 5.85 14.69 -0.96
N GLU A 75 7.16 14.72 -1.13
CA GLU A 75 7.81 15.06 -2.40
C GLU A 75 8.20 13.80 -3.19
N GLU A 76 7.55 13.58 -4.33
CA GLU A 76 7.70 12.38 -5.16
C GLU A 76 8.91 12.44 -6.10
N TRP A 77 10.11 12.74 -5.60
CA TRP A 77 11.30 12.86 -6.45
C TRP A 77 11.72 11.54 -7.12
N PHE A 78 11.41 10.39 -6.51
CA PHE A 78 11.78 9.07 -7.04
C PHE A 78 10.74 8.50 -8.00
N THR A 79 9.45 8.67 -7.72
CA THR A 79 8.35 8.08 -8.49
C THR A 79 7.82 8.96 -9.61
N LYS A 80 8.33 10.19 -9.74
CA LYS A 80 7.92 11.14 -10.78
C LYS A 80 8.12 10.59 -12.19
N ASP A 81 9.21 9.86 -12.40
CA ASP A 81 9.58 9.36 -13.72
C ASP A 81 9.17 7.89 -13.89
N VAL A 82 8.51 7.58 -15.00
CA VAL A 82 8.10 6.21 -15.34
C VAL A 82 9.27 5.48 -16.02
N MET A 83 9.58 4.28 -15.54
CA MET A 83 10.62 3.44 -16.15
C MET A 83 10.10 2.71 -17.39
N ASP A 84 10.81 2.86 -18.51
CA ASP A 84 10.47 2.17 -19.77
C ASP A 84 10.75 0.66 -19.74
N MET A 85 11.72 0.23 -18.93
CA MET A 85 12.16 -1.16 -18.83
C MET A 85 11.79 -1.78 -17.49
N PRO A 86 11.56 -3.10 -17.44
CA PRO A 86 11.37 -3.78 -16.17
C PRO A 86 12.64 -3.70 -15.33
N LEU A 87 12.49 -3.69 -14.01
CA LEU A 87 13.60 -3.68 -13.06
C LEU A 87 14.56 -4.88 -13.23
N THR A 88 14.03 -6.03 -13.68
CA THR A 88 14.84 -7.24 -13.87
C THR A 88 14.54 -7.91 -15.21
N ALA A 89 15.60 -8.31 -15.91
CA ALA A 89 15.53 -9.00 -17.20
C ALA A 89 15.62 -10.52 -17.04
N HIS A 90 14.80 -11.10 -16.15
CA HIS A 90 14.77 -12.55 -15.98
C HIS A 90 14.23 -13.21 -17.26
N PRO A 91 14.96 -14.18 -17.85
CA PRO A 91 14.50 -14.84 -19.07
C PRO A 91 13.18 -15.59 -18.81
N PRO A 92 12.22 -15.55 -19.74
CA PRO A 92 10.94 -16.18 -19.53
C PRO A 92 11.08 -17.71 -19.56
N GLN A 93 10.34 -18.37 -18.68
CA GLN A 93 10.33 -19.82 -18.53
C GLN A 93 9.47 -20.52 -19.60
N LYS A 94 9.84 -21.75 -19.98
CA LYS A 94 9.13 -22.55 -21.01
C LYS A 94 7.64 -22.77 -20.70
N ARG A 95 7.27 -22.91 -19.42
CA ARG A 95 5.87 -23.14 -18.99
C ARG A 95 4.94 -21.95 -19.24
N SER A 96 5.47 -20.74 -19.47
CA SER A 96 4.66 -19.57 -19.83
C SER A 96 4.19 -19.61 -21.28
N PHE A 97 4.89 -20.36 -22.15
CA PHE A 97 4.58 -20.45 -23.57
C PHE A 97 3.87 -21.75 -23.97
N ILE A 98 4.07 -22.82 -23.19
CA ILE A 98 3.50 -24.14 -23.49
C ILE A 98 2.18 -24.32 -22.72
N PRO A 99 1.19 -25.03 -23.31
CA PRO A 99 -0.03 -25.38 -22.59
C PRO A 99 0.23 -26.02 -21.22
N SER A 100 -0.64 -25.70 -20.27
CA SER A 100 -0.39 -25.98 -18.85
C SER A 100 -0.21 -27.49 -18.58
N LEU A 101 0.81 -27.84 -17.78
CA LEU A 101 1.05 -29.23 -17.41
C LEU A 101 0.02 -29.73 -16.39
N LEU A 102 -0.50 -28.82 -15.55
CA LEU A 102 -1.46 -29.14 -14.51
C LEU A 102 -2.82 -29.52 -15.12
N ASP A 103 -3.28 -28.78 -16.12
CA ASP A 103 -4.56 -29.08 -16.76
C ASP A 103 -4.47 -30.37 -17.55
N ARG A 104 -3.36 -30.63 -18.26
CA ARG A 104 -3.14 -31.94 -18.89
C ARG A 104 -3.26 -33.09 -17.89
N ARG A 105 -2.70 -32.93 -16.68
CA ARG A 105 -2.81 -33.94 -15.62
C ARG A 105 -4.23 -34.08 -15.10
N ARG A 106 -4.96 -32.98 -14.91
CA ARG A 106 -6.36 -32.98 -14.47
C ARG A 106 -7.27 -33.62 -15.51
N VAL A 107 -7.16 -33.21 -16.77
CA VAL A 107 -7.89 -33.79 -17.91
C VAL A 107 -7.57 -35.28 -18.04
N GLY A 108 -6.29 -35.68 -17.96
CA GLY A 108 -5.92 -37.10 -18.00
C GLY A 108 -6.57 -37.92 -16.89
N ARG A 109 -6.67 -37.40 -15.66
CA ARG A 109 -7.38 -38.06 -14.55
C ARG A 109 -8.89 -38.14 -14.81
N MET A 110 -9.50 -37.05 -15.29
CA MET A 110 -10.94 -37.03 -15.63
C MET A 110 -11.27 -38.03 -16.73
N VAL A 111 -10.50 -38.03 -17.83
CA VAL A 111 -10.66 -38.99 -18.94
C VAL A 111 -10.50 -40.42 -18.45
N HIS A 112 -9.50 -40.68 -17.59
CA HIS A 112 -9.31 -42.01 -17.01
C HIS A 112 -10.51 -42.44 -16.16
N ALA A 113 -11.02 -41.56 -15.29
CA ALA A 113 -12.19 -41.82 -14.45
C ALA A 113 -13.46 -42.05 -15.26
N ILE A 114 -13.65 -41.33 -16.38
CA ILE A 114 -14.75 -41.56 -17.32
C ILE A 114 -14.61 -42.93 -17.97
N LYS A 115 -13.42 -43.24 -18.50
CA LYS A 115 -13.15 -44.52 -19.16
C LYS A 115 -13.31 -45.72 -18.22
N SER A 116 -12.96 -45.57 -16.95
CA SER A 116 -13.16 -46.60 -15.92
C SER A 116 -14.58 -46.65 -15.36
N GLY A 117 -15.47 -45.74 -15.77
CA GLY A 117 -16.85 -45.65 -15.29
C GLY A 117 -16.99 -45.10 -13.86
N TRP A 118 -15.94 -44.50 -13.30
CA TRP A 118 -15.97 -43.90 -11.96
C TRP A 118 -16.61 -42.50 -11.95
N LEU A 119 -16.55 -41.81 -13.09
CA LEU A 119 -17.15 -40.49 -13.29
C LEU A 119 -18.05 -40.52 -14.51
N VAL A 120 -19.34 -40.26 -14.33
CA VAL A 120 -20.28 -40.07 -15.43
C VAL A 120 -20.34 -38.58 -15.75
N PRO A 121 -20.07 -38.17 -17.01
CA PRO A 121 -20.20 -36.77 -17.40
C PRO A 121 -21.66 -36.31 -17.22
N LYS A 122 -21.85 -35.06 -16.77
CA LYS A 122 -23.18 -34.43 -16.74
C LYS A 122 -23.61 -34.12 -18.17
N LEU A 123 -24.20 -35.11 -18.82
CA LEU A 123 -24.82 -34.98 -20.13
C LEU A 123 -26.27 -34.48 -19.95
N PRO A 124 -26.82 -33.74 -20.91
CA PRO A 124 -28.26 -33.51 -20.92
C PRO A 124 -28.99 -34.86 -21.04
N SER A 125 -30.19 -34.96 -20.45
CA SER A 125 -30.93 -36.23 -20.31
C SER A 125 -31.15 -36.97 -21.63
N TRP A 126 -31.25 -36.25 -22.74
CA TRP A 126 -31.44 -36.79 -24.08
C TRP A 126 -30.16 -37.36 -24.72
N ALA A 127 -28.97 -37.02 -24.23
CA ALA A 127 -27.70 -37.49 -24.80
C ALA A 127 -27.24 -38.86 -24.24
N LEU A 128 -28.05 -39.48 -23.38
CA LEU A 128 -27.76 -40.77 -22.74
C LEU A 128 -28.82 -41.84 -23.08
N SER A 129 -29.77 -41.56 -23.96
CA SER A 129 -30.87 -42.49 -24.29
C SER A 129 -30.36 -43.74 -25.00
N ASP A 130 -29.62 -43.59 -26.11
CA ASP A 130 -29.21 -44.73 -26.93
C ASP A 130 -27.72 -44.68 -27.34
N PRO A 131 -26.85 -45.50 -26.73
CA PRO A 131 -25.41 -45.50 -27.00
C PRO A 131 -24.99 -45.83 -28.45
N ASN A 132 -25.90 -46.38 -29.25
CA ASN A 132 -25.64 -46.82 -30.62
C ASN A 132 -26.26 -45.88 -31.68
N ASN A 133 -26.90 -44.79 -31.26
CA ASN A 133 -27.53 -43.84 -32.17
C ASN A 133 -26.51 -42.79 -32.66
N VAL A 134 -26.14 -42.88 -33.94
CA VAL A 134 -25.13 -41.98 -34.55
C VAL A 134 -25.61 -40.53 -34.64
N ASP A 135 -26.92 -40.30 -34.73
CA ASP A 135 -27.48 -38.96 -34.85
C ASP A 135 -27.52 -38.24 -33.50
N GLU A 136 -27.70 -38.96 -32.39
CA GLU A 136 -27.55 -38.42 -31.02
C GLU A 136 -26.11 -37.96 -30.75
N LEU A 137 -25.10 -38.73 -31.20
CA LEU A 137 -23.70 -38.33 -31.08
C LEU A 137 -23.38 -37.07 -31.89
N ARG A 138 -23.97 -36.93 -33.09
CA ARG A 138 -23.85 -35.73 -33.93
C ARG A 138 -24.52 -34.54 -33.28
N ARG A 139 -25.74 -34.72 -32.75
CA ARG A 139 -26.50 -33.72 -32.02
C ARG A 139 -25.76 -33.25 -30.77
N TYR A 140 -25.16 -34.16 -30.01
CA TYR A 140 -24.33 -33.84 -28.86
C TYR A 140 -23.06 -33.07 -29.26
N GLY A 141 -22.41 -33.47 -30.35
CA GLY A 141 -21.28 -32.71 -30.91
C GLY A 141 -21.66 -31.28 -31.30
N ALA A 142 -22.81 -31.08 -31.94
CA ALA A 142 -23.35 -29.77 -32.27
C ALA A 142 -23.69 -28.95 -31.02
N TYR A 143 -24.31 -29.57 -30.01
CA TYR A 143 -24.63 -28.94 -28.73
C TYR A 143 -23.36 -28.47 -27.98
N MET A 144 -22.31 -29.28 -27.93
CA MET A 144 -21.05 -28.89 -27.28
C MET A 144 -20.31 -27.76 -28.00
N ALA A 145 -20.48 -27.66 -29.32
CA ALA A 145 -19.82 -26.63 -30.14
C ALA A 145 -20.63 -25.31 -30.20
N SER A 146 -21.95 -25.39 -30.26
CA SER A 146 -22.84 -24.25 -30.52
C SER A 146 -23.75 -23.87 -29.35
N GLY A 147 -23.89 -24.73 -28.34
CA GLY A 147 -24.88 -24.59 -27.26
C GLY A 147 -26.32 -24.89 -27.67
N ASN A 148 -26.58 -25.11 -28.96
CA ASN A 148 -27.91 -25.40 -29.50
C ASN A 148 -27.99 -26.87 -29.94
N PRO A 149 -28.86 -27.70 -29.32
CA PRO A 149 -29.01 -29.09 -29.70
C PRO A 149 -29.76 -29.28 -31.03
N ASP A 150 -30.48 -28.28 -31.52
CA ASP A 150 -31.41 -28.45 -32.66
C ASP A 150 -30.79 -28.01 -33.99
N LEU A 151 -29.55 -27.50 -33.97
CA LEU A 151 -28.82 -26.94 -35.11
C LEU A 151 -28.68 -27.90 -36.32
N LEU A 152 -28.74 -29.21 -36.10
CA LEU A 152 -28.59 -30.23 -37.15
C LEU A 152 -29.90 -30.92 -37.53
N GLU A 153 -31.02 -30.49 -36.94
CA GLU A 153 -32.33 -31.04 -37.29
C GLU A 153 -32.79 -30.45 -38.64
N PRO A 154 -33.41 -31.26 -39.54
CA PRO A 154 -33.79 -30.81 -40.88
C PRO A 154 -34.85 -29.70 -40.88
N ASP A 155 -35.60 -29.58 -39.78
CA ASP A 155 -36.70 -28.62 -39.60
C ASP A 155 -36.30 -27.44 -38.69
N TYR A 156 -35.00 -27.22 -38.46
CA TYR A 156 -34.50 -26.13 -37.64
C TYR A 156 -34.70 -24.77 -38.32
N GLU A 157 -35.65 -23.98 -37.81
CA GLU A 157 -35.77 -22.56 -38.16
C GLU A 157 -34.84 -21.74 -37.27
N GLU A 158 -33.99 -20.90 -37.88
CA GLU A 158 -33.09 -20.02 -37.12
C GLU A 158 -33.91 -18.97 -36.36
N GLU A 159 -34.23 -19.26 -35.10
CA GLU A 159 -34.76 -18.29 -34.14
C GLU A 159 -33.73 -17.13 -33.99
N PRO A 160 -34.15 -15.86 -34.12
CA PRO A 160 -33.22 -14.73 -34.10
C PRO A 160 -32.53 -14.60 -32.73
N LEU A 161 -31.28 -15.07 -32.68
CA LEU A 161 -30.26 -14.87 -31.63
C LEU A 161 -30.81 -14.82 -30.20
N SER A 162 -31.31 -15.95 -29.71
CA SER A 162 -31.40 -16.19 -28.27
C SER A 162 -30.00 -16.38 -27.70
N PHE A 163 -29.52 -15.42 -26.90
CA PHE A 163 -28.32 -15.62 -26.08
C PHE A 163 -28.62 -16.73 -25.07
N SER A 164 -28.10 -17.93 -25.32
CA SER A 164 -28.25 -19.08 -24.43
C SER A 164 -27.85 -18.69 -23.01
N SER A 165 -28.79 -18.76 -22.07
CA SER A 165 -28.49 -18.53 -20.65
C SER A 165 -27.46 -19.58 -20.23
N PHE A 166 -26.25 -19.14 -19.92
CA PHE A 166 -25.31 -19.96 -19.17
C PHE A 166 -25.93 -20.14 -17.79
N ASP A 167 -26.62 -21.27 -17.58
CA ASP A 167 -27.14 -21.65 -16.28
C ASP A 167 -25.96 -21.94 -15.36
N VAL A 168 -25.51 -20.91 -14.64
CA VAL A 168 -24.59 -21.01 -13.51
C VAL A 168 -25.39 -21.57 -12.34
N SER A 169 -25.36 -22.88 -12.16
CA SER A 169 -25.83 -23.51 -10.92
C SER A 169 -24.81 -23.26 -9.80
N THR A 170 -25.19 -22.46 -8.80
CA THR A 170 -24.57 -22.43 -7.46
C THR A 170 -24.75 -23.76 -6.72
#